data_AF-A0A951SVW7-F1
#
_entry.id   AF-A0A951SVW7-F1
#
_cell.length_a   1.000
_cell.length_b   1.000
_cell.length_c   1.000
_cell.angle_alpha   90.00
_cell.angle_beta   90.00
_cell.angle_gamma   90.00
#
_symmetry.space_group_name_H-M   'P 1'
#
loop_
_entity.id
_entity.type
_entity.pdbx_description
1 polymer ?
#
loop_
_entity_poly.entity_id
_entity_poly.type
_entity_poly.pdbx_seq_one_letter_code
_entity_poly.pdbx_strand_id
1 'polypeptide(L)'
;MHQKRDLATPGDLKRIQKAGVRHGGKKVVTDDVKKLKSLSVQPGIPDLDRIHYYVEPVNIEYYVPKDSRFVVETRYLYIPLIDPDESEKYSILTTYMQKERFFDIIEVIAEYAQHTTLILESYHETFAILENISKGIKDGRFSPEHYRRAFYLTETMMKFEPTIASLEVLGDYISYNINWLIRKMNSLQIDFAASDDTIAYLIKRRQVRWEEKNLPEDERFEILAALFYDQAFPNRGLSMGDDDYFYDIFEKKSKF
;
A
#
# COMPACT_ATOMS: atom_id res chain seq x y z
N MET A 1 41.51 -25.19 21.59
CA MET A 1 41.33 -25.37 20.14
C MET A 1 39.88 -25.06 19.79
N HIS A 2 39.61 -23.87 19.26
CA HIS A 2 38.27 -23.50 18.76
C HIS A 2 38.09 -24.07 17.35
N GLN A 3 37.19 -25.03 17.18
CA GLN A 3 36.69 -25.42 15.88
C GLN A 3 35.72 -24.34 15.37
N LYS A 4 36.06 -23.75 14.22
CA LYS A 4 35.16 -22.90 13.43
C LYS A 4 33.90 -23.72 13.11
N ARG A 5 32.73 -23.21 13.48
CA ARG A 5 31.45 -23.72 12.97
C ARG A 5 31.31 -23.22 11.53
N ASP A 6 31.22 -24.16 10.60
CA ASP A 6 31.05 -23.89 9.18
C ASP A 6 29.75 -23.12 8.91
N LEU A 7 29.85 -22.19 7.95
CA LEU A 7 28.71 -21.47 7.36
C LEU A 7 27.77 -22.50 6.68
N ALA A 8 26.48 -22.20 6.74
CA ALA A 8 25.33 -23.03 6.35
C ALA A 8 25.58 -24.08 5.25
N THR A 9 25.06 -25.29 5.44
CA THR A 9 25.28 -26.42 4.52
C THR A 9 24.50 -26.25 3.21
N PRO A 10 24.90 -26.94 2.11
CA PRO A 10 24.16 -26.91 0.84
C PRO A 10 22.67 -27.35 0.95
N GLY A 11 22.33 -28.13 1.98
CA GLY A 11 20.95 -28.49 2.31
C GLY A 11 20.14 -27.35 2.92
N ASP A 12 20.80 -26.47 3.68
CA ASP A 12 20.21 -25.27 4.27
C ASP A 12 19.96 -24.20 3.19
N LEU A 13 20.90 -24.05 2.24
CA LEU A 13 20.72 -23.19 1.06
C LEU A 13 19.52 -23.63 0.18
N LYS A 14 19.26 -24.95 0.07
CA LYS A 14 18.05 -25.48 -0.61
C LYS A 14 16.75 -25.30 0.17
N ARG A 15 16.81 -25.12 1.51
CA ARG A 15 15.64 -24.76 2.32
C ARG A 15 15.33 -23.27 2.23
N ILE A 16 16.36 -22.42 2.14
CA ILE A 16 16.23 -20.97 1.97
C ILE A 16 15.63 -20.63 0.59
N GLN A 17 16.01 -21.36 -0.47
CA GLN A 17 15.35 -21.25 -1.80
C GLN A 17 13.89 -21.73 -1.85
N LYS A 18 13.35 -22.29 -0.77
CA LYS A 18 11.97 -22.82 -0.69
C LYS A 18 11.00 -21.92 0.08
N ALA A 19 11.42 -20.75 0.53
CA ALA A 19 10.54 -19.74 1.11
C ALA A 19 9.88 -18.91 0.00
N GLY A 20 9.13 -19.57 -0.88
CA GLY A 20 8.19 -18.86 -1.75
C GLY A 20 7.03 -18.33 -0.92
N VAL A 21 6.54 -17.13 -1.24
CA VAL A 21 5.37 -16.54 -0.59
C VAL A 21 4.21 -17.53 -0.64
N ARG A 22 3.71 -17.92 0.53
CA ARG A 22 2.56 -18.83 0.70
C ARG A 22 1.34 -17.98 1.02
N HIS A 23 0.39 -17.90 0.10
CA HIS A 23 -0.97 -17.42 0.39
C HIS A 23 -1.93 -18.62 0.34
N GLY A 24 -2.72 -18.84 1.38
CA GLY A 24 -3.65 -19.98 1.45
C GLY A 24 -3.03 -21.39 1.34
N GLY A 25 -1.73 -21.56 1.63
CA GLY A 25 -1.04 -22.85 1.52
C GLY A 25 -0.68 -23.29 0.08
N LYS A 26 -0.92 -22.45 -0.94
CA LYS A 26 -0.46 -22.69 -2.31
C LYS A 26 0.77 -21.82 -2.61
N LYS A 27 1.81 -22.46 -3.15
CA LYS A 27 3.02 -21.76 -3.65
C LYS A 27 2.62 -21.05 -4.95
N VAL A 28 2.63 -19.72 -4.98
CA VAL A 28 2.56 -18.99 -6.25
C VAL A 28 3.87 -19.28 -6.97
N VAL A 29 3.80 -20.02 -8.08
CA VAL A 29 4.99 -20.41 -8.84
C VAL A 29 5.38 -19.24 -9.73
N THR A 30 6.21 -18.34 -9.18
CA THR A 30 6.90 -17.27 -9.91
C THR A 30 7.93 -17.80 -10.92
N ASP A 31 8.19 -19.11 -10.93
CA ASP A 31 9.18 -19.76 -11.80
C ASP A 31 8.64 -20.21 -13.18
N ASP A 32 7.31 -20.17 -13.42
CA ASP A 32 6.75 -20.59 -14.71
C ASP A 32 6.83 -19.48 -15.76
N VAL A 33 7.93 -19.48 -16.51
CA VAL A 33 8.20 -18.54 -17.60
C VAL A 33 7.08 -18.48 -18.64
N LYS A 34 6.37 -19.60 -18.93
CA LYS A 34 5.25 -19.56 -19.89
C LYS A 34 4.09 -18.77 -19.32
N LYS A 35 3.79 -18.95 -18.03
CA LYS A 35 2.74 -18.22 -17.32
C LYS A 35 3.06 -16.73 -17.25
N LEU A 36 4.30 -16.38 -16.87
CA LEU A 36 4.77 -14.99 -16.82
C LEU A 36 4.66 -14.30 -18.19
N LYS A 37 5.03 -14.97 -19.28
CA LYS A 37 4.88 -14.47 -20.65
C LYS A 37 3.43 -14.30 -21.09
N SER A 38 2.53 -15.12 -20.55
CA SER A 38 1.10 -15.08 -20.91
C SER A 38 0.34 -13.94 -20.23
N LEU A 39 0.91 -13.30 -19.21
CA LEU A 39 0.29 -12.16 -18.55
C LEU A 39 0.12 -11.00 -19.54
N SER A 40 -1.06 -10.40 -19.61
CA SER A 40 -1.28 -9.21 -20.41
C SER A 40 -0.50 -8.01 -19.83
N VAL A 41 0.02 -7.13 -20.71
CA VAL A 41 0.75 -5.91 -20.30
C VAL A 41 -0.16 -5.05 -19.41
N GLN A 42 -1.39 -4.81 -19.88
CA GLN A 42 -2.45 -4.10 -19.16
C GLN A 42 -3.67 -5.03 -19.03
N PRO A 43 -4.42 -4.97 -17.91
CA PRO A 43 -5.74 -5.55 -17.83
C PRO A 43 -6.70 -4.73 -18.72
N GLY A 44 -7.81 -5.34 -19.15
CA GLY A 44 -8.85 -4.66 -19.93
C GLY A 44 -9.71 -3.71 -19.09
N ILE A 45 -9.10 -2.75 -18.41
CA ILE A 45 -9.80 -1.74 -17.59
C ILE A 45 -10.15 -0.55 -18.49
N PRO A 46 -11.42 -0.09 -18.52
CA PRO A 46 -11.82 1.12 -19.23
C PRO A 46 -11.00 2.34 -18.80
N ASP A 47 -10.68 3.24 -19.73
CA ASP A 47 -9.82 4.39 -19.44
C ASP A 47 -10.40 5.31 -18.34
N LEU A 48 -11.72 5.44 -18.28
CA LEU A 48 -12.41 6.22 -17.24
C LEU A 48 -12.25 5.61 -15.84
N ASP A 49 -12.09 4.30 -15.73
CA ASP A 49 -11.97 3.61 -14.44
C ASP A 49 -10.53 3.65 -13.91
N ARG A 50 -9.54 3.99 -14.76
CA ARG A 50 -8.12 4.02 -14.38
C ARG A 50 -7.83 4.97 -13.22
N ILE A 51 -8.63 6.02 -13.05
CA ILE A 51 -8.46 6.95 -11.91
C ILE A 51 -8.61 6.25 -10.57
N HIS A 52 -9.36 5.14 -10.52
CA HIS A 52 -9.62 4.35 -9.31
C HIS A 52 -8.57 3.26 -9.04
N TYR A 53 -7.43 3.31 -9.72
CA TYR A 53 -6.33 2.38 -9.51
C TYR A 53 -5.02 3.12 -9.26
N TYR A 54 -4.20 2.59 -8.36
CA TYR A 54 -2.76 2.83 -8.39
C TYR A 54 -2.11 1.82 -9.34
N VAL A 55 -1.18 2.26 -10.18
CA VAL A 55 -0.56 1.42 -11.20
C VAL A 55 0.94 1.30 -10.92
N GLU A 56 1.37 0.11 -10.53
CA GLU A 56 2.77 -0.17 -10.22
C GLU A 56 3.45 -0.93 -11.36
N PRO A 57 4.59 -0.46 -11.91
CA PRO A 57 5.40 -1.24 -12.83
C PRO A 57 6.15 -2.37 -12.12
N VAL A 58 5.84 -3.62 -12.49
CA VAL A 58 6.52 -4.83 -12.02
C VAL A 58 7.39 -5.38 -13.13
N ASN A 59 8.69 -5.50 -12.88
CA ASN A 59 9.62 -6.07 -13.84
C ASN A 59 9.61 -7.60 -13.76
N ILE A 60 9.60 -8.28 -14.89
CA ILE A 60 9.69 -9.73 -14.97
C ILE A 60 10.99 -10.07 -15.68
N GLU A 61 11.92 -10.66 -14.93
CA GLU A 61 13.18 -11.15 -15.49
C GLU A 61 13.09 -12.67 -15.70
N TYR A 62 13.39 -13.13 -16.90
CA TYR A 62 13.46 -14.55 -17.20
C TYR A 62 14.58 -14.88 -18.18
N TYR A 63 15.16 -16.07 -18.04
CA TYR A 63 16.21 -16.56 -18.92
C TYR A 63 15.63 -17.18 -20.20
N VAL A 64 16.21 -16.87 -21.36
CA VAL A 64 15.87 -17.46 -22.65
C VAL A 64 17.01 -18.37 -23.11
N PRO A 65 16.87 -19.71 -22.98
CA PRO A 65 17.96 -20.64 -23.30
C PRO A 65 18.43 -20.59 -24.76
N LYS A 66 17.52 -20.32 -25.69
CA LYS A 66 17.85 -20.25 -27.13
C LYS A 66 18.81 -19.10 -27.46
N ASP A 67 18.68 -18.00 -26.73
CA ASP A 67 19.44 -16.77 -26.95
C ASP A 67 20.57 -16.61 -25.92
N SER A 68 20.70 -17.55 -24.97
CA SER A 68 21.60 -17.48 -23.82
C SER A 68 21.61 -16.13 -23.10
N ARG A 69 20.44 -15.50 -22.94
CA ARG A 69 20.31 -14.16 -22.35
C ARG A 69 19.12 -14.06 -21.40
N PHE A 70 19.21 -13.09 -20.48
CA PHE A 70 18.08 -12.64 -19.68
C PHE A 70 17.26 -11.61 -20.46
N VAL A 71 15.95 -11.70 -20.35
CA VAL A 71 14.99 -10.74 -20.89
C VAL A 71 14.23 -10.15 -19.71
N VAL A 72 14.10 -8.81 -19.72
CA VAL A 72 13.29 -8.06 -18.75
C VAL A 72 12.07 -7.50 -19.47
N GLU A 73 10.89 -7.80 -18.95
CA GLU A 73 9.62 -7.25 -19.42
C GLU A 73 8.90 -6.53 -18.28
N THR A 74 8.45 -5.31 -18.50
CA THR A 74 7.62 -4.60 -17.52
C THR A 74 6.15 -4.94 -17.73
N ARG A 75 5.47 -5.34 -16.65
CA ARG A 75 4.02 -5.52 -16.56
C ARG A 75 3.48 -4.57 -15.51
N TYR A 76 2.20 -4.20 -15.62
CA TYR A 76 1.62 -3.21 -14.71
C TYR A 76 0.63 -3.88 -13.75
N LEU A 77 0.90 -3.77 -12.45
CA LEU A 77 0.02 -4.18 -11.36
C LEU A 77 -1.00 -3.06 -11.10
N TYR A 78 -2.28 -3.34 -11.32
CA TYR A 78 -3.36 -2.39 -11.09
C TYR A 78 -3.98 -2.69 -9.73
N ILE A 79 -3.78 -1.80 -8.77
CA ILE A 79 -4.27 -1.94 -7.41
C ILE A 79 -5.51 -1.07 -7.23
N PRO A 80 -6.70 -1.64 -7.00
CA PRO A 80 -7.92 -0.86 -6.83
C PRO A 80 -7.84 -0.03 -5.54
N LEU A 81 -8.23 1.23 -5.63
CA LEU A 81 -8.30 2.17 -4.51
C LEU A 81 -9.60 1.93 -3.74
N ILE A 82 -9.47 1.26 -2.60
CA ILE A 82 -10.58 0.86 -1.74
C ILE A 82 -10.62 1.80 -0.54
N ASP A 83 -11.63 2.67 -0.50
CA ASP A 83 -11.87 3.55 0.64
C ASP A 83 -12.31 2.75 1.89
N PRO A 84 -12.14 3.31 3.10
CA PRO A 84 -12.73 2.73 4.30
C PRO A 84 -14.25 2.65 4.17
N ASP A 85 -14.88 1.71 4.88
CA ASP A 85 -16.34 1.63 4.91
C ASP A 85 -16.93 2.81 5.70
N GLU A 86 -18.08 3.30 5.24
CA GLU A 86 -18.82 4.33 5.96
C GLU A 86 -19.26 3.82 7.34
N SER A 87 -19.18 4.68 8.34
CA SER A 87 -19.50 4.33 9.72
C SER A 87 -20.15 5.50 10.45
N GLU A 88 -21.21 5.20 11.22
CA GLU A 88 -21.82 6.18 12.13
C GLU A 88 -20.83 6.60 13.24
N LYS A 89 -19.97 5.67 13.69
CA LYS A 89 -18.92 5.96 14.68
C LYS A 89 -17.96 7.05 14.17
N TYR A 90 -17.59 6.97 12.90
CA TYR A 90 -16.65 7.89 12.25
C TYR A 90 -17.41 8.84 11.32
N SER A 91 -18.44 9.51 11.83
CA SER A 91 -19.34 10.39 11.07
C SER A 91 -18.63 11.54 10.36
N ILE A 92 -17.52 12.05 10.93
CA ILE A 92 -16.70 13.09 10.30
C ILE A 92 -16.09 12.55 9.01
N LEU A 93 -15.43 11.39 9.05
CA LEU A 93 -14.83 10.77 7.87
C LEU A 93 -15.88 10.44 6.80
N THR A 94 -16.99 9.83 7.22
CA THR A 94 -18.13 9.54 6.34
C THR A 94 -18.61 10.81 5.62
N THR A 95 -18.72 11.93 6.33
CA THR A 95 -19.14 13.23 5.74
C THR A 95 -18.17 13.72 4.67
N TYR A 96 -16.86 13.57 4.88
CA TYR A 96 -15.83 13.99 3.92
C TYR A 96 -15.80 13.08 2.69
N MET A 97 -15.94 11.76 2.88
CA MET A 97 -16.04 10.77 1.82
C MET A 97 -17.24 11.04 0.91
N GLN A 98 -18.43 11.24 1.48
CA GLN A 98 -19.65 11.51 0.72
C GLN A 98 -19.60 12.82 -0.07
N LYS A 99 -18.79 13.79 0.39
CA LYS A 99 -18.55 15.06 -0.30
C LYS A 99 -17.37 15.01 -1.27
N GLU A 100 -16.70 13.86 -1.39
CA GLU A 100 -15.48 13.66 -2.17
C GLU A 100 -14.39 14.71 -1.84
N ARG A 101 -14.33 15.16 -0.58
CA ARG A 101 -13.35 16.14 -0.08
C ARG A 101 -12.17 15.43 0.54
N PHE A 102 -10.97 15.97 0.35
CA PHE A 102 -9.80 15.56 1.12
C PHE A 102 -10.05 15.75 2.62
N PHE A 103 -9.70 14.78 3.46
CA PHE A 103 -9.85 14.86 4.90
C PHE A 103 -8.69 15.66 5.50
N ASP A 104 -8.85 16.98 5.57
CA ASP A 104 -7.84 17.90 6.12
C ASP A 104 -8.05 18.06 7.64
N ILE A 105 -7.15 17.50 8.45
CA ILE A 105 -7.25 17.59 9.92
C ILE A 105 -7.29 19.06 10.40
N ILE A 106 -6.62 19.98 9.72
CA ILE A 106 -6.63 21.40 10.09
C ILE A 106 -8.03 21.99 9.88
N GLU A 107 -8.73 21.61 8.81
CA GLU A 107 -10.13 22.00 8.59
C GLU A 107 -11.06 21.30 9.59
N VAL A 108 -10.82 20.02 9.89
CA VAL A 108 -11.61 19.27 10.88
C VAL A 108 -11.55 19.90 12.27
N ILE A 109 -10.38 20.36 12.72
CA ILE A 109 -10.25 21.07 14.01
C ILE A 109 -11.11 22.34 14.02
N ALA A 110 -11.16 23.07 12.91
CA ALA A 110 -11.95 24.29 12.79
C ALA A 110 -13.47 24.01 12.71
N GLU A 111 -13.87 22.98 11.95
CA GLU A 111 -15.27 22.59 11.74
C GLU A 111 -15.87 21.85 12.96
N TYR A 112 -15.05 21.10 13.71
CA TYR A 112 -15.47 20.23 14.82
C TYR A 112 -14.70 20.55 16.11
N ALA A 113 -14.83 21.79 16.57
CA ALA A 113 -14.04 22.34 17.67
C ALA A 113 -14.10 21.53 18.97
N GLN A 114 -15.17 20.74 19.20
CA GLN A 114 -15.29 19.85 20.36
C GLN A 114 -14.22 18.75 20.42
N HIS A 115 -13.58 18.41 19.31
CA HIS A 115 -12.52 17.39 19.24
C HIS A 115 -11.10 17.99 19.22
N THR A 116 -10.97 19.32 19.26
CA THR A 116 -9.68 20.04 19.13
C THR A 116 -8.62 19.50 20.08
N THR A 117 -8.91 19.41 21.38
CA THR A 117 -7.93 18.97 22.38
C THR A 117 -7.42 17.56 22.08
N LEU A 118 -8.34 16.61 21.86
CA LEU A 118 -8.00 15.23 21.54
C LEU A 118 -7.11 15.12 20.29
N ILE A 119 -7.46 15.86 19.24
CA ILE A 119 -6.70 15.86 17.98
C ILE A 119 -5.32 16.48 18.20
N LEU A 120 -5.22 17.66 18.81
CA LEU A 120 -3.94 18.33 19.02
C LEU A 120 -2.98 17.52 19.89
N GLU A 121 -3.49 16.88 20.95
CA GLU A 121 -2.68 16.00 21.80
C GLU A 121 -2.21 14.75 21.03
N SER A 122 -3.09 14.15 20.23
CA SER A 122 -2.78 12.95 19.43
C SER A 122 -1.73 13.20 18.36
N TYR A 123 -1.66 14.41 17.82
CA TYR A 123 -0.76 14.76 16.72
C TYR A 123 0.33 15.76 17.11
N HIS A 124 0.58 16.00 18.39
CA HIS A 124 1.49 17.08 18.82
C HIS A 124 2.90 16.98 18.19
N GLU A 125 3.44 15.76 18.01
CA GLU A 125 4.77 15.56 17.39
C GLU A 125 4.75 15.69 15.87
N THR A 126 3.60 15.42 15.23
CA THR A 126 3.44 15.36 13.77
C THR A 126 2.59 16.51 13.23
N PHE A 127 2.20 17.47 14.07
CA PHE A 127 1.30 18.56 13.70
C PHE A 127 1.83 19.40 12.54
N ALA A 128 3.14 19.68 12.54
CA ALA A 128 3.79 20.39 11.44
C ALA A 128 3.68 19.65 10.09
N ILE A 129 3.63 18.31 10.10
CA ILE A 129 3.41 17.50 8.89
C ILE A 129 1.97 17.73 8.40
N LEU A 130 0.99 17.70 9.30
CA LEU A 130 -0.42 17.97 8.97
C LEU A 130 -0.63 19.38 8.38
N GLU A 131 0.02 20.39 8.94
CA GLU A 131 -0.02 21.76 8.38
C GLU A 131 0.56 21.81 6.96
N ASN A 132 1.67 21.12 6.72
CA ASN A 132 2.28 21.04 5.39
C ASN A 132 1.42 20.25 4.39
N ILE A 133 0.72 19.21 4.84
CA ILE A 133 -0.27 18.51 4.02
C ILE A 133 -1.42 19.46 3.66
N SER A 134 -2.05 20.11 4.64
CA SER A 134 -3.13 21.09 4.41
C SER A 134 -2.73 22.16 3.41
N LYS A 135 -1.55 22.74 3.60
CA LYS A 135 -0.97 23.72 2.68
C LYS A 135 -0.77 23.13 1.28
N GLY A 136 -0.19 21.93 1.17
CA GLY A 136 0.02 21.25 -0.10
C GLY A 136 -1.28 21.00 -0.88
N ILE A 137 -2.36 20.64 -0.19
CA ILE A 137 -3.69 20.45 -0.80
C ILE A 137 -4.26 21.77 -1.35
N LYS A 138 -4.09 22.87 -0.59
CA LYS A 138 -4.56 24.20 -0.98
C LYS A 138 -3.76 24.75 -2.17
N ASP A 139 -2.44 24.69 -2.09
CA ASP A 139 -1.53 25.15 -3.13
C ASP A 139 -1.63 24.27 -4.40
N GLY A 140 -1.95 22.98 -4.23
CA GLY A 140 -2.17 22.00 -5.30
C GLY A 140 -3.25 22.42 -6.32
N ARG A 141 -4.21 23.25 -5.89
CA ARG A 141 -5.26 23.79 -6.78
C ARG A 141 -4.69 24.74 -7.84
N PHE A 142 -3.54 25.35 -7.57
CA PHE A 142 -2.88 26.30 -8.47
C PHE A 142 -1.65 25.68 -9.14
N SER A 143 -0.92 24.83 -8.42
CA SER A 143 0.27 24.15 -8.93
C SER A 143 0.20 22.65 -8.56
N PRO A 144 -0.10 21.78 -9.56
CA PRO A 144 -0.37 20.35 -9.31
C PRO A 144 0.76 19.59 -8.60
N GLU A 145 1.99 20.09 -8.69
CA GLU A 145 3.17 19.58 -7.99
C GLU A 145 3.02 19.46 -6.47
N HIS A 146 2.22 20.34 -5.86
CA HIS A 146 1.99 20.30 -4.42
C HIS A 146 1.16 19.09 -3.98
N TYR A 147 0.36 18.49 -4.89
CA TYR A 147 -0.32 17.22 -4.59
C TYR A 147 0.67 16.08 -4.36
N ARG A 148 1.78 16.03 -5.13
CA ARG A 148 2.84 15.02 -4.91
C ARG A 148 3.48 15.17 -3.54
N ARG A 149 3.79 16.41 -3.16
CA ARG A 149 4.33 16.70 -1.83
C ARG A 149 3.35 16.32 -0.72
N ALA A 150 2.06 16.66 -0.87
CA ALA A 150 1.04 16.28 0.09
C ALA A 150 0.90 14.75 0.19
N PHE A 151 1.01 14.04 -0.93
CA PHE A 151 0.98 12.59 -0.99
C PHE A 151 2.14 11.97 -0.21
N TYR A 152 3.39 12.38 -0.46
CA TYR A 152 4.55 11.84 0.26
C TYR A 152 4.52 12.13 1.77
N LEU A 153 4.00 13.30 2.16
CA LEU A 153 3.78 13.61 3.58
C LEU A 153 2.64 12.76 4.17
N THR A 154 1.61 12.45 3.40
CA THR A 154 0.53 11.54 3.83
C THR A 154 1.04 10.11 4.02
N GLU A 155 1.90 9.63 3.12
CA GLU A 155 2.60 8.34 3.30
C GLU A 155 3.47 8.33 4.56
N THR A 156 4.12 9.45 4.86
CA THR A 156 4.89 9.61 6.11
C THR A 156 3.96 9.53 7.33
N MET A 157 2.81 10.20 7.29
CA MET A 157 1.81 10.16 8.37
C MET A 157 1.28 8.74 8.63
N MET A 158 1.19 7.89 7.60
CA MET A 158 0.76 6.50 7.75
C MET A 158 1.61 5.72 8.77
N LYS A 159 2.88 6.09 8.97
CA LYS A 159 3.80 5.46 9.93
C LYS A 159 3.55 5.85 11.39
N PHE A 160 2.75 6.90 11.61
CA PHE A 160 2.39 7.40 12.94
C PHE A 160 0.97 7.02 13.33
N GLU A 161 0.33 6.14 12.55
CA GLU A 161 -1.08 5.79 12.68
C GLU A 161 -1.23 4.30 13.05
N PRO A 162 -2.29 3.94 13.80
CA PRO A 162 -3.38 4.79 14.26
C PRO A 162 -3.03 5.61 15.52
N THR A 163 -3.49 6.86 15.58
CA THR A 163 -3.49 7.68 16.82
C THR A 163 -4.75 7.47 17.65
N ILE A 164 -4.79 8.00 18.88
CA ILE A 164 -6.00 7.98 19.72
C ILE A 164 -7.15 8.70 19.00
N ALA A 165 -6.89 9.89 18.45
CA ALA A 165 -7.88 10.62 17.66
C ALA A 165 -8.43 9.79 16.48
N SER A 166 -7.59 9.02 15.78
CA SER A 166 -8.02 8.12 14.69
C SER A 166 -8.91 6.98 15.17
N LEU A 167 -8.60 6.38 16.32
CA LEU A 167 -9.38 5.28 16.89
C LEU A 167 -10.74 5.73 17.45
N GLU A 168 -10.81 6.95 17.95
CA GLU A 168 -12.00 7.47 18.62
C GLU A 168 -12.92 8.24 17.70
N VAL A 169 -12.38 9.12 16.84
CA VAL A 169 -13.18 10.14 16.15
C VAL A 169 -12.91 10.22 14.64
N LEU A 170 -11.64 10.17 14.21
CA LEU A 170 -11.29 10.46 12.82
C LEU A 170 -11.42 9.23 11.89
N GLY A 171 -11.39 8.02 12.43
CA GLY A 171 -11.42 6.78 11.65
C GLY A 171 -10.15 6.58 10.80
N ASP A 172 -10.26 5.72 9.80
CA ASP A 172 -9.17 5.39 8.87
C ASP A 172 -9.02 6.46 7.76
N TYR A 173 -8.82 7.71 8.17
CA TYR A 173 -8.75 8.85 7.26
C TYR A 173 -7.49 8.84 6.38
N ILE A 174 -6.39 8.25 6.85
CA ILE A 174 -5.14 8.14 6.08
C ILE A 174 -5.37 7.37 4.79
N SER A 175 -6.05 6.24 4.87
CA SER A 175 -6.33 5.41 3.70
C SER A 175 -7.19 6.13 2.69
N TYR A 176 -8.22 6.81 3.19
CA TYR A 176 -9.07 7.65 2.36
C TYR A 176 -8.26 8.77 1.70
N ASN A 177 -7.37 9.45 2.44
CA ASN A 177 -6.53 10.52 1.92
C ASN A 177 -5.49 10.04 0.88
N ILE A 178 -4.86 8.89 1.10
CA ILE A 178 -3.98 8.23 0.13
C ILE A 178 -4.76 7.97 -1.16
N ASN A 179 -5.92 7.33 -1.07
CA ASN A 179 -6.76 7.05 -2.23
C ASN A 179 -7.22 8.33 -2.93
N TRP A 180 -7.65 9.35 -2.18
CA TRP A 180 -8.10 10.63 -2.71
C TRP A 180 -6.99 11.33 -3.49
N LEU A 181 -5.77 11.36 -2.95
CA LEU A 181 -4.61 11.96 -3.61
C LEU A 181 -4.21 11.21 -4.87
N ILE A 182 -4.22 9.88 -4.84
CA ILE A 182 -3.97 9.06 -6.04
C ILE A 182 -5.02 9.35 -7.12
N ARG A 183 -6.31 9.32 -6.78
CA ARG A 183 -7.39 9.67 -7.72
C ARG A 183 -7.24 11.08 -8.26
N LYS A 184 -6.87 12.04 -7.40
CA LYS A 184 -6.67 13.43 -7.79
C LYS A 184 -5.52 13.56 -8.78
N MET A 185 -4.37 12.96 -8.49
CA MET A 185 -3.21 12.99 -9.38
C MET A 185 -3.48 12.25 -10.69
N ASN A 186 -4.15 11.09 -10.65
CA ASN A 186 -4.58 10.37 -11.84
C ASN A 186 -5.51 11.21 -12.72
N SER A 187 -6.50 11.89 -12.12
CA SER A 187 -7.43 12.77 -12.85
C SER A 187 -6.75 13.95 -13.54
N LEU A 188 -5.60 14.37 -13.01
CA LEU A 188 -4.78 15.46 -13.53
C LEU A 188 -3.62 14.96 -14.40
N GLN A 189 -3.51 13.64 -14.61
CA GLN A 189 -2.42 12.99 -15.36
C GLN A 189 -1.03 13.38 -14.85
N ILE A 190 -0.88 13.47 -13.53
CA ILE A 190 0.39 13.77 -12.87
C ILE A 190 1.13 12.44 -12.64
N ASP A 191 2.40 12.39 -13.00
CA ASP A 191 3.25 11.25 -12.69
C ASP A 191 3.72 11.28 -11.23
N PHE A 192 3.53 10.18 -10.52
CA PHE A 192 4.01 9.97 -9.16
C PHE A 192 4.29 8.47 -8.95
N ALA A 193 5.03 8.15 -7.90
CA ALA A 193 5.27 6.79 -7.44
C ALA A 193 5.04 6.76 -5.93
N ALA A 194 4.35 5.73 -5.45
CA ALA A 194 4.20 5.46 -4.03
C ALA A 194 5.45 4.76 -3.49
N SER A 195 5.67 4.88 -2.18
CA SER A 195 6.67 4.05 -1.51
C SER A 195 6.26 2.58 -1.49
N ASP A 196 7.25 1.68 -1.42
CA ASP A 196 7.01 0.24 -1.35
C ASP A 196 6.07 -0.14 -0.19
N ASP A 197 6.18 0.56 0.95
CA ASP A 197 5.30 0.39 2.12
C ASP A 197 3.83 0.69 1.78
N THR A 198 3.57 1.78 1.04
CA THR A 198 2.22 2.18 0.61
C THR A 198 1.67 1.23 -0.45
N ILE A 199 2.50 0.77 -1.38
CA ILE A 199 2.08 -0.21 -2.39
C ILE A 199 1.67 -1.51 -1.70
N ALA A 200 2.51 -2.02 -0.78
CA ALA A 200 2.21 -3.19 0.03
C ALA A 200 0.93 -3.02 0.85
N TYR A 201 0.71 -1.82 1.41
CA TYR A 201 -0.49 -1.46 2.14
C TYR A 201 -1.75 -1.54 1.24
N LEU A 202 -1.71 -0.98 0.04
CA LEU A 202 -2.82 -1.01 -0.92
C LEU A 202 -3.14 -2.45 -1.39
N ILE A 203 -2.10 -3.26 -1.66
CA ILE A 203 -2.26 -4.69 -2.01
C ILE A 203 -2.98 -5.43 -0.86
N LYS A 204 -2.54 -5.22 0.37
CA LYS A 204 -3.14 -5.87 1.56
C LYS A 204 -4.60 -5.46 1.75
N ARG A 205 -4.94 -4.17 1.63
CA ARG A 205 -6.34 -3.70 1.67
C ARG A 205 -7.20 -4.40 0.64
N ARG A 206 -6.68 -4.52 -0.60
CA ARG A 206 -7.36 -5.25 -1.66
C ARG A 206 -7.62 -6.69 -1.25
N GLN A 207 -6.61 -7.40 -0.76
CA GLN A 207 -6.75 -8.81 -0.36
C GLN A 207 -7.80 -8.99 0.73
N VAL A 208 -7.75 -8.20 1.80
CA VAL A 208 -8.75 -8.22 2.88
C VAL A 208 -10.16 -8.02 2.31
N ARG A 209 -10.35 -7.03 1.45
CA ARG A 209 -11.64 -6.73 0.83
C ARG A 209 -12.14 -7.85 -0.09
N TRP A 210 -11.23 -8.55 -0.76
CA TRP A 210 -11.55 -9.70 -1.61
C TRP A 210 -11.98 -10.90 -0.79
N GLU A 211 -11.26 -11.18 0.30
CA GLU A 211 -11.56 -12.26 1.24
C GLU A 211 -12.90 -12.03 1.95
N GLU A 212 -13.12 -10.84 2.52
CA GLU A 212 -14.37 -10.47 3.22
C GLU A 212 -15.60 -10.58 2.32
N LYS A 213 -15.46 -10.25 1.03
CA LYS A 213 -16.56 -10.29 0.06
C LYS A 213 -16.62 -11.58 -0.76
N ASN A 214 -15.74 -12.54 -0.47
CA ASN A 214 -15.63 -13.81 -1.19
C ASN A 214 -15.60 -13.61 -2.72
N LEU A 215 -14.79 -12.64 -3.17
CA LEU A 215 -14.64 -12.30 -4.58
C LEU A 215 -13.77 -13.34 -5.30
N PRO A 216 -13.96 -13.54 -6.61
CA PRO A 216 -13.16 -14.48 -7.37
C PRO A 216 -11.68 -14.09 -7.36
N GLU A 217 -10.82 -15.12 -7.34
CA GLU A 217 -9.37 -14.98 -7.43
C GLU A 217 -8.97 -14.30 -8.75
N ASP A 218 -8.11 -13.29 -8.66
CA ASP A 218 -7.49 -12.65 -9.82
C ASP A 218 -6.04 -13.13 -9.92
N GLU A 219 -5.85 -14.21 -10.66
CA GLU A 219 -4.54 -14.86 -10.79
C GLU A 219 -3.45 -13.92 -11.32
N ARG A 220 -3.79 -12.98 -12.20
CA ARG A 220 -2.83 -11.99 -12.72
C ARG A 220 -2.40 -11.04 -11.61
N PHE A 221 -3.34 -10.53 -10.83
CA PHE A 221 -3.05 -9.67 -9.68
C PHE A 221 -2.15 -10.40 -8.67
N GLU A 222 -2.49 -11.64 -8.29
CA GLU A 222 -1.71 -12.40 -7.30
C GLU A 222 -0.27 -12.64 -7.74
N ILE A 223 -0.04 -12.97 -9.02
CA ILE A 223 1.31 -13.19 -9.55
C ILE A 223 2.12 -11.89 -9.53
N LEU A 224 1.54 -10.79 -10.01
CA LEU A 224 2.23 -9.50 -10.08
C LEU A 224 2.49 -8.93 -8.68
N ALA A 225 1.56 -9.10 -7.73
CA ALA A 225 1.73 -8.71 -6.34
C ALA A 225 2.83 -9.53 -5.65
N ALA A 226 2.91 -10.84 -5.90
CA ALA A 226 3.98 -11.68 -5.37
C ALA A 226 5.36 -11.25 -5.89
N LEU A 227 5.48 -10.99 -7.20
CA LEU A 227 6.71 -10.48 -7.81
C LEU A 227 7.13 -9.11 -7.25
N PHE A 228 6.16 -8.22 -7.03
CA PHE A 228 6.41 -6.95 -6.36
C PHE A 228 7.03 -7.17 -4.96
N TYR A 229 6.43 -8.04 -4.13
CA TYR A 229 6.96 -8.32 -2.79
C TYR A 229 8.38 -8.91 -2.82
N ASP A 230 8.66 -9.82 -3.75
CA ASP A 230 10.00 -10.41 -3.91
C ASP A 230 11.06 -9.34 -4.28
N GLN A 231 10.66 -8.31 -5.04
CA GLN A 231 11.55 -7.23 -5.51
C GLN A 231 11.74 -6.12 -4.47
N ALA A 232 10.66 -5.66 -3.86
CA ALA A 232 10.68 -4.57 -2.89
C ALA A 232 11.26 -5.02 -1.54
N PHE A 233 11.08 -6.29 -1.15
CA PHE A 233 11.48 -6.81 0.16
C PHE A 233 12.33 -8.09 0.06
N PRO A 234 13.50 -8.05 -0.60
CA PRO A 234 14.29 -9.25 -0.92
C PRO A 234 14.82 -10.01 0.32
N ASN A 235 14.88 -9.34 1.48
CA ASN A 235 15.39 -9.89 2.73
C ASN A 235 14.31 -10.31 3.74
N ARG A 236 13.02 -10.28 3.38
CA ARG A 236 11.91 -10.55 4.31
C ARG A 236 11.99 -11.93 4.99
N GLY A 237 12.65 -12.91 4.36
CA GLY A 237 12.89 -14.24 4.93
C GLY A 237 14.11 -14.35 5.86
N LEU A 238 14.93 -13.30 6.00
CA LEU A 238 16.16 -13.29 6.82
C LEU A 238 15.98 -12.57 8.17
N SER A 239 14.95 -11.75 8.31
CA SER A 239 14.59 -11.00 9.52
C SER A 239 13.40 -11.61 10.25
N MET A 240 13.43 -12.92 10.54
CA MET A 240 12.56 -13.52 11.56
C MET A 240 13.05 -13.12 12.97
N GLY A 241 13.03 -11.82 13.26
CA GLY A 241 13.35 -11.24 14.55
C GLY A 241 12.24 -10.29 14.96
N ASP A 242 11.25 -10.84 15.66
CA ASP A 242 10.30 -10.27 16.63
C ASP A 242 9.59 -8.91 16.44
N ASP A 243 9.88 -8.08 15.44
CA ASP A 243 9.19 -6.80 15.24
C ASP A 243 8.65 -6.67 13.79
N ASP A 244 7.66 -7.50 13.46
CA ASP A 244 6.93 -7.42 12.20
C ASP A 244 5.84 -6.33 12.32
N TYR A 245 6.25 -5.05 12.27
CA TYR A 245 5.38 -3.87 12.36
C TYR A 245 4.14 -3.93 11.43
N PHE A 246 4.23 -4.69 10.34
CA PHE A 246 3.15 -4.95 9.39
C PHE A 246 2.00 -5.84 9.91
N TYR A 247 2.23 -6.64 10.95
CA TYR A 247 1.20 -7.47 11.60
C TYR A 247 0.45 -6.70 12.70
N ASP A 248 1.16 -5.86 13.47
CA ASP A 248 0.61 -5.18 14.66
C ASP A 248 -0.49 -4.15 14.37
N ILE A 249 -0.47 -3.49 13.20
CA ILE A 249 -1.50 -2.49 12.84
C ILE A 249 -2.89 -3.14 12.69
N PHE A 250 -2.97 -4.42 12.34
CA PHE A 250 -4.25 -5.08 12.01
C PHE A 250 -4.69 -6.14 13.03
N GLU A 251 -3.80 -6.70 13.86
CA GLU A 251 -4.20 -7.65 14.90
C GLU A 251 -4.98 -7.00 16.06
N LYS A 252 -4.81 -5.69 16.29
CA LYS A 252 -5.56 -4.96 17.34
C LYS A 252 -7.07 -4.92 17.13
N LYS A 253 -7.61 -5.34 15.98
CA LYS A 253 -9.06 -5.48 15.77
C LYS A 253 -9.66 -6.80 16.30
N SER A 254 -8.86 -7.75 16.78
CA SER A 254 -9.36 -9.06 17.25
C SER A 254 -9.59 -9.15 18.77
N LYS A 255 -9.28 -8.11 19.54
CA LYS A 255 -9.37 -8.17 21.01
C LYS A 255 -9.93 -6.90 21.64
N PHE A 256 -11.10 -6.41 21.22
CA PHE A 256 -12.02 -5.68 22.08
C PHE A 256 -13.44 -5.75 21.49
#